data_AF-A0A1F9X4Z1-F1
#
_entry.id   AF-A0A1F9X4Z1-F1
#
_cell.length_a   1.000
_cell.length_b   1.000
_cell.length_c   1.000
_cell.angle_alpha   90.00
_cell.angle_beta   90.00
_cell.angle_gamma   90.00
#
_symmetry.space_group_name_H-M   'P 1'
#
loop_
_entity.id
_entity.type
_entity.pdbx_description
1 polymer ?
#
loop_
_entity_poly.entity_id
_entity_poly.type
_entity_poly.pdbx_seq_one_letter_code
_entity_poly.pdbx_strand_id
1 'polypeptide(L)'
;MKNALKYLILALIVTTIQGFAFTQTFKVTKEQKISTLERTFLQESVVTSTDNRHFAYVAGSGQNMYVMRDLKSYFSYPYIKTDSLVFSPDGNHLAYIAGQSSGSWFVVVDNVRKSPRNMDDIVSESLTFSPDSKRLAYLGSFMNRWFCTVDEREGTPMNDIRTDSLIFSPDSKHLAYMAKDFNKWFVVIDNNKGNEYDYIPPWSKISWLTSNKLSYILIDISNDIYVIEESLKVK
;
A
#
# COMPACT_ATOMS: atom_id res chain seq x y z
N MET A 1 36.35 29.08 -4.15
CA MET A 1 35.62 30.21 -3.53
C MET A 1 34.23 30.24 -4.17
N LYS A 2 33.07 30.07 -3.51
CA LYS A 2 32.67 29.96 -2.11
C LYS A 2 31.57 28.89 -2.04
N ASN A 3 31.70 27.91 -1.13
CA ASN A 3 30.62 27.02 -0.75
C ASN A 3 29.56 27.83 0.00
N ALA A 4 28.44 28.14 -0.65
CA ALA A 4 27.26 28.66 0.02
C ALA A 4 26.38 27.48 0.43
N LEU A 5 26.64 26.93 1.62
CA LEU A 5 25.74 25.99 2.27
C LEU A 5 24.43 26.74 2.55
N LYS A 6 23.35 26.40 1.85
CA LYS A 6 22.01 26.92 2.16
C LYS A 6 21.52 26.24 3.44
N TYR A 7 21.47 26.99 4.54
CA TYR A 7 20.84 26.54 5.78
C TYR A 7 19.31 26.59 5.59
N LEU A 8 18.66 25.41 5.58
CA LEU A 8 17.21 25.32 5.70
C LEU A 8 16.89 25.25 7.20
N ILE A 9 16.44 26.35 7.80
CA ILE A 9 15.98 26.36 9.20
C ILE A 9 14.52 25.93 9.20
N LEU A 10 14.24 24.70 9.62
CA LEU A 10 12.88 24.26 9.94
C LEU A 10 12.57 24.72 11.38
N ALA A 11 11.80 25.81 11.53
CA ALA A 11 11.37 26.29 12.83
C ALA A 11 10.10 25.54 13.26
N LEU A 12 10.22 24.66 14.26
CA LEU A 12 9.06 24.08 14.96
C LEU A 12 8.64 25.09 16.05
N ILE A 13 7.41 25.63 15.97
CA ILE A 13 6.86 26.47 17.03
C ILE A 13 6.49 25.56 18.21
N VAL A 14 7.25 25.62 19.29
CA VAL A 14 6.89 25.02 20.58
C VAL A 14 6.43 26.14 21.50
N THR A 15 5.17 26.07 21.93
CA THR A 15 4.62 26.96 22.95
C THR A 15 5.37 26.75 24.26
N THR A 16 5.80 27.86 24.86
CA THR A 16 6.72 27.93 25.99
C THR A 16 6.13 27.31 27.26
N ILE A 17 6.72 26.21 27.71
CA ILE A 17 6.89 25.92 29.14
C ILE A 17 8.40 25.92 29.37
N GLN A 18 8.88 26.63 30.38
CA GLN A 18 10.30 26.77 30.70
C GLN A 18 10.98 25.40 30.76
N GLY A 19 11.73 25.08 29.72
CA GLY A 19 12.46 23.83 29.57
C GLY A 19 13.29 23.94 28.29
N PHE A 20 14.60 23.71 28.41
CA PHE A 20 15.60 23.85 27.36
C PHE A 20 15.09 23.41 25.97
N ALA A 21 14.98 24.35 25.04
CA ALA A 21 14.76 24.03 23.64
C ALA A 21 16.09 23.51 23.07
N PHE A 22 16.23 22.19 22.94
CA PHE A 22 17.32 21.60 22.18
C PHE A 22 16.99 21.73 20.69
N THR A 23 17.60 22.70 20.01
CA THR A 23 17.53 22.80 18.54
C THR A 23 18.53 21.82 17.93
N GLN A 24 18.04 20.68 17.45
CA GLN A 24 18.86 19.79 16.62
C GLN A 24 19.01 20.40 15.22
N THR A 25 20.22 20.81 14.86
CA THR A 25 20.52 21.31 13.52
C THR A 25 20.84 20.16 12.58
N PHE A 26 20.04 19.97 11.54
CA PHE A 26 20.31 19.00 10.47
C PHE A 26 21.18 19.65 9.39
N LYS A 27 22.19 18.94 8.90
CA LYS A 27 23.07 19.39 7.81
C LYS A 27 22.99 18.42 6.65
N VAL A 28 22.71 18.93 5.45
CA VAL A 28 22.86 18.14 4.22
C VAL A 28 24.33 17.76 4.07
N THR A 29 24.62 16.46 4.14
CA THR A 29 25.98 15.93 4.01
C THR A 29 26.32 15.51 2.58
N LYS A 30 25.30 15.22 1.77
CA LYS A 30 25.44 14.81 0.38
C LYS A 30 24.25 15.31 -0.44
N GLU A 31 24.55 15.96 -1.56
CA GLU A 31 23.60 16.26 -2.62
C GLU A 31 24.13 15.60 -3.89
N GLN A 32 23.34 14.71 -4.48
CA GLN A 32 23.72 14.00 -5.70
C GLN A 32 22.55 14.03 -6.68
N LYS A 33 22.81 14.55 -7.87
CA LYS A 33 21.89 14.39 -8.99
C LYS A 33 21.87 12.91 -9.40
N ILE A 34 20.74 12.25 -9.21
CA ILE A 34 20.55 10.85 -9.63
C ILE A 34 20.08 10.76 -11.09
N SER A 35 19.34 11.76 -11.59
CA SER A 35 18.74 11.70 -12.93
C SER A 35 18.16 13.04 -13.42
N THR A 36 17.63 13.06 -14.66
CA THR A 36 16.75 14.10 -15.21
C THR A 36 15.53 13.44 -15.86
N LEU A 37 14.34 13.81 -15.39
CA LEU A 37 13.07 13.32 -15.94
C LEU A 37 12.81 13.93 -17.33
N GLU A 38 12.21 13.15 -18.22
CA GLU A 38 11.70 13.65 -19.50
C GLU A 38 10.57 14.67 -19.26
N ARG A 39 10.25 15.52 -20.23
CA ARG A 39 9.20 16.55 -20.04
C ARG A 39 7.78 15.99 -19.95
N THR A 40 7.55 14.75 -20.38
CA THR A 40 6.21 14.19 -20.62
C THR A 40 5.78 13.17 -19.55
N PHE A 41 6.21 13.39 -18.30
CA PHE A 41 5.80 12.55 -17.17
C PHE A 41 4.65 13.14 -16.38
N LEU A 42 3.95 12.27 -15.66
CA LEU A 42 2.87 12.62 -14.75
C LEU A 42 3.42 12.79 -13.34
N GLN A 43 3.50 14.01 -12.86
CA GLN A 43 4.20 14.35 -11.62
C GLN A 43 3.61 13.64 -10.39
N GLU A 44 2.30 13.43 -10.37
CA GLU A 44 1.55 12.76 -9.33
C GLU A 44 1.90 11.27 -9.18
N SER A 45 2.57 10.67 -10.18
CA SER A 45 2.92 9.26 -10.19
C SER A 45 4.32 8.94 -9.66
N VAL A 46 5.10 9.96 -9.30
CA VAL A 46 6.50 9.76 -8.90
C VAL A 46 6.57 9.10 -7.53
N VAL A 47 7.21 7.94 -7.47
CA VAL A 47 7.48 7.20 -6.22
C VAL A 47 8.96 6.84 -6.10
N THR A 48 9.42 6.61 -4.87
CA THR A 48 10.81 6.24 -4.56
C THR A 48 10.85 4.97 -3.72
N SER A 49 11.91 4.18 -3.88
CA SER A 49 12.18 3.08 -2.95
C SER A 49 12.50 3.60 -1.56
N THR A 50 12.33 2.74 -0.56
CA THR A 50 12.61 3.03 0.86
C THR A 50 14.02 3.58 1.11
N ASP A 51 15.01 3.10 0.36
CA ASP A 51 16.41 3.53 0.43
C ASP A 51 16.76 4.71 -0.50
N ASN A 52 15.78 5.25 -1.22
CA ASN A 52 15.92 6.30 -2.24
C ASN A 52 16.91 5.98 -3.37
N ARG A 53 17.20 4.69 -3.63
CA ARG A 53 18.08 4.28 -4.74
C ARG A 53 17.33 4.06 -6.04
N HIS A 54 16.04 3.78 -5.96
CA HIS A 54 15.16 3.61 -7.11
C HIS A 54 14.05 4.65 -7.10
N PHE A 55 13.61 5.02 -8.29
CA PHE A 55 12.40 5.82 -8.47
C PHE A 55 11.62 5.32 -9.68
N ALA A 56 10.31 5.53 -9.63
CA ALA A 56 9.43 5.19 -10.72
C ALA A 56 8.40 6.29 -10.96
N TYR A 57 7.91 6.37 -12.20
CA TYR A 57 6.90 7.34 -12.62
C TYR A 57 6.22 6.86 -13.90
N VAL A 58 5.09 7.47 -14.23
CA VAL A 58 4.34 7.24 -15.47
C VAL A 58 4.66 8.33 -16.48
N ALA A 59 4.97 7.93 -17.71
CA ALA A 59 5.15 8.81 -18.86
C ALA A 59 4.08 8.54 -19.92
N GLY A 60 3.54 9.60 -20.52
CA GLY A 60 2.59 9.50 -21.63
C GLY A 60 3.31 9.62 -22.98
N SER A 61 3.00 8.72 -23.92
CA SER A 61 3.45 8.86 -25.32
C SER A 61 2.45 8.23 -26.29
N GLY A 62 1.88 9.06 -27.16
CA GLY A 62 0.81 8.66 -28.08
C GLY A 62 -0.45 8.23 -27.33
N GLN A 63 -0.96 7.03 -27.64
CA GLN A 63 -2.14 6.45 -27.00
C GLN A 63 -1.81 5.57 -25.78
N ASN A 64 -0.52 5.45 -25.43
CA ASN A 64 -0.08 4.56 -24.36
C ASN A 64 0.62 5.34 -23.25
N MET A 65 0.54 4.77 -22.05
CA MET A 65 1.30 5.15 -20.88
C MET A 65 2.41 4.11 -20.63
N TYR A 66 3.52 4.57 -20.06
CA TYR A 66 4.70 3.77 -19.79
C TYR A 66 5.06 3.92 -18.32
N VAL A 67 5.31 2.81 -17.63
CA VAL A 67 6.00 2.86 -16.35
C VAL A 67 7.49 2.99 -16.63
N MET A 68 8.07 4.04 -16.08
CA MET A 68 9.51 4.29 -16.10
C MET A 68 10.04 3.94 -14.71
N ARG A 69 11.05 3.07 -14.62
CA ARG A 69 11.84 2.88 -13.39
C ARG A 69 13.30 3.14 -13.70
N ASP A 70 13.91 4.04 -12.94
CA ASP A 70 15.30 4.49 -13.13
C ASP A 70 15.60 4.92 -14.58
N LEU A 71 14.69 5.69 -15.18
CA LEU A 71 14.68 6.13 -16.59
C LEU A 71 14.59 5.04 -17.65
N LYS A 72 14.45 3.77 -17.27
CA LYS A 72 14.20 2.70 -18.23
C LYS A 72 12.71 2.58 -18.42
N SER A 73 12.29 2.71 -19.68
CA SER A 73 10.92 2.41 -20.09
C SER A 73 10.71 0.91 -20.06
N TYR A 74 9.57 0.52 -19.51
CA TYR A 74 9.11 -0.84 -19.53
C TYR A 74 7.90 -0.99 -20.46
N PHE A 75 7.05 -1.98 -20.21
CA PHE A 75 5.86 -2.23 -21.00
C PHE A 75 4.93 -1.01 -21.00
N SER A 76 4.22 -0.89 -22.11
CA SER A 76 3.23 0.15 -22.31
C SER A 76 1.82 -0.42 -22.20
N TYR A 77 0.93 0.40 -21.67
CA TYR A 77 -0.49 0.06 -21.52
C TYR A 77 -1.34 1.24 -21.96
N PRO A 78 -2.57 1.00 -22.47
CA PRO A 78 -3.51 2.08 -22.77
C PRO A 78 -3.79 2.97 -21.55
N TYR A 79 -3.86 2.35 -20.36
CA TYR A 79 -4.09 3.03 -19.09
C TYR A 79 -3.17 2.48 -17.99
N ILE A 80 -2.71 3.37 -17.12
CA ILE A 80 -2.05 3.05 -15.85
C ILE A 80 -2.70 3.93 -14.78
N LYS A 81 -3.07 3.36 -13.63
CA LYS A 81 -3.50 4.18 -12.50
C LYS A 81 -2.28 4.88 -11.92
N THR A 82 -2.21 6.20 -12.09
CA THR A 82 -1.01 7.00 -11.77
C THR A 82 -0.66 7.01 -10.29
N ASP A 83 -1.65 6.77 -9.42
CA ASP A 83 -1.53 6.70 -7.96
C ASP A 83 -1.20 5.28 -7.43
N SER A 84 -0.96 4.30 -8.31
CA SER A 84 -0.80 2.89 -7.92
C SER A 84 0.64 2.38 -7.84
N LEU A 85 1.64 3.19 -8.19
CA LEU A 85 3.02 2.72 -8.22
C LEU A 85 3.53 2.49 -6.78
N VAL A 86 4.06 1.30 -6.49
CA VAL A 86 4.62 0.99 -5.16
C VAL A 86 5.85 0.09 -5.27
N PHE A 87 6.92 0.49 -4.58
CA PHE A 87 8.10 -0.35 -4.39
C PHE A 87 7.91 -1.33 -3.24
N SER A 88 8.48 -2.52 -3.37
CA SER A 88 8.65 -3.43 -2.22
C SER A 88 9.55 -2.82 -1.14
N PRO A 89 9.48 -3.31 0.12
CA PRO A 89 10.30 -2.82 1.22
C PRO A 89 11.81 -2.85 0.94
N ASP A 90 12.30 -3.84 0.21
CA ASP A 90 13.70 -3.95 -0.21
C ASP A 90 14.07 -3.10 -1.44
N GLY A 91 13.09 -2.41 -2.04
CA GLY A 91 13.25 -1.56 -3.22
C GLY A 91 13.43 -2.30 -4.55
N ASN A 92 13.44 -3.64 -4.55
CA ASN A 92 13.80 -4.41 -5.74
C ASN A 92 12.62 -4.68 -6.67
N HIS A 93 11.40 -4.71 -6.15
CA HIS A 93 10.18 -4.95 -6.92
C HIS A 93 9.35 -3.68 -7.07
N LEU A 94 8.72 -3.50 -8.23
CA LEU A 94 7.76 -2.42 -8.47
C LEU A 94 6.42 -3.01 -8.91
N ALA A 95 5.36 -2.71 -8.16
CA ALA A 95 3.98 -3.03 -8.51
C ALA A 95 3.22 -1.79 -9.00
N TYR A 96 2.25 -2.02 -9.89
CA TYR A 96 1.32 -0.99 -10.36
C TYR A 96 0.06 -1.62 -10.97
N ILE A 97 -0.97 -0.80 -11.18
CA ILE A 97 -2.23 -1.20 -11.83
C ILE A 97 -2.24 -0.67 -13.26
N ALA A 98 -2.38 -1.60 -14.21
CA ALA A 98 -2.54 -1.32 -15.62
C ALA A 98 -3.97 -1.65 -16.08
N GLY A 99 -4.41 -0.98 -17.14
CA GLY A 99 -5.76 -1.11 -17.70
C GLY A 99 -5.74 -1.38 -19.19
N GLN A 100 -6.76 -2.09 -19.66
CA GLN A 100 -7.01 -2.32 -21.08
C GLN A 100 -8.02 -1.30 -21.63
N SER A 101 -8.06 -1.14 -22.96
CA SER A 101 -9.04 -0.27 -23.62
C SER A 101 -10.51 -0.67 -23.36
N SER A 102 -10.76 -1.90 -22.93
CA SER A 102 -12.07 -2.38 -22.49
C SER A 102 -12.54 -1.83 -21.14
N GLY A 103 -11.70 -1.08 -20.42
CA GLY A 103 -12.02 -0.51 -19.10
C GLY A 103 -11.79 -1.47 -17.93
N SER A 104 -11.03 -2.55 -18.13
CA SER A 104 -10.72 -3.52 -17.09
C SER A 104 -9.27 -3.42 -16.63
N TRP A 105 -9.03 -3.81 -15.38
CA TRP A 105 -7.76 -3.58 -14.67
C TRP A 105 -7.06 -4.89 -14.28
N PHE A 106 -5.74 -4.83 -14.14
CA PHE A 106 -4.90 -5.90 -13.62
C PHE A 106 -3.64 -5.34 -12.96
N VAL A 107 -3.06 -6.11 -12.04
CA VAL A 107 -1.81 -5.82 -11.36
C VAL A 107 -0.63 -6.35 -12.15
N VAL A 108 0.42 -5.56 -12.21
CA VAL A 108 1.72 -5.90 -12.79
C VAL A 108 2.78 -5.75 -11.71
N VAL A 109 3.70 -6.71 -11.62
CA VAL A 109 4.90 -6.64 -10.80
C VAL A 109 6.10 -6.94 -11.67
N ASP A 110 7.08 -6.03 -11.70
CA ASP A 110 8.28 -6.16 -12.53
C ASP A 110 7.98 -6.58 -13.97
N ASN A 111 6.91 -6.00 -14.53
CA ASN A 111 6.44 -6.22 -15.90
C ASN A 111 5.80 -7.57 -16.18
N VAL A 112 5.57 -8.36 -15.14
CA VAL A 112 4.83 -9.60 -15.22
C VAL A 112 3.44 -9.33 -14.69
N ARG A 113 2.41 -9.66 -15.47
CA ARG A 113 1.03 -9.64 -14.99
C ARG A 113 0.88 -10.63 -13.84
N LYS A 114 0.34 -10.16 -12.72
CA LYS A 114 0.12 -10.94 -11.48
C LYS A 114 -1.35 -11.18 -11.14
N SER A 115 -2.27 -10.53 -11.86
CA SER A 115 -3.69 -10.81 -11.65
C SER A 115 -4.16 -12.03 -12.45
N PRO A 116 -4.91 -12.96 -11.81
CA PRO A 116 -5.39 -14.19 -12.45
C PRO A 116 -6.45 -13.91 -13.52
N ARG A 117 -7.10 -12.75 -13.48
CA ARG A 117 -8.07 -12.27 -14.46
C ARG A 117 -8.06 -10.75 -14.56
N ASN A 118 -8.86 -10.22 -15.48
CA ASN A 118 -9.18 -8.80 -15.55
C ASN A 118 -10.27 -8.48 -14.52
N MET A 119 -10.19 -7.31 -13.89
CA MET A 119 -11.07 -6.87 -12.80
C MET A 119 -11.84 -5.63 -13.23
N ASP A 120 -13.02 -5.46 -12.64
CA ASP A 120 -13.86 -4.27 -12.85
C ASP A 120 -13.19 -3.05 -12.22
N ASP A 121 -12.57 -3.23 -11.05
CA ASP A 121 -11.74 -2.23 -10.38
C ASP A 121 -10.65 -2.88 -9.49
N ILE A 122 -9.61 -2.11 -9.18
CA ILE A 122 -8.56 -2.45 -8.21
C ILE A 122 -8.23 -1.19 -7.41
N VAL A 123 -8.22 -1.29 -6.08
CA VAL A 123 -7.94 -0.14 -5.20
C VAL A 123 -6.45 0.18 -5.22
N SER A 124 -6.06 1.36 -5.71
CA SER A 124 -4.65 1.77 -5.82
C SER A 124 -3.89 1.69 -4.50
N GLU A 125 -4.49 2.20 -3.41
CA GLU A 125 -3.90 2.20 -2.07
C GLU A 125 -3.75 0.81 -1.44
N SER A 126 -4.35 -0.23 -2.03
CA SER A 126 -4.32 -1.58 -1.46
C SER A 126 -3.11 -2.42 -1.85
N LEU A 127 -2.31 -1.99 -2.84
CA LEU A 127 -1.12 -2.72 -3.25
C LEU A 127 -0.11 -2.77 -2.10
N THR A 128 -0.01 -3.93 -1.47
CA THR A 128 0.75 -4.12 -0.23
C THR A 128 1.75 -5.24 -0.42
N PHE A 129 3.05 -4.93 -0.31
CA PHE A 129 4.09 -5.96 -0.24
C PHE A 129 4.23 -6.50 1.19
N SER A 130 4.56 -7.77 1.33
CA SER A 130 4.97 -8.33 2.63
C SER A 130 6.28 -7.70 3.12
N PRO A 131 6.55 -7.70 4.44
CA PRO A 131 7.80 -7.20 5.00
C PRO A 131 9.07 -7.80 4.37
N ASP A 132 9.03 -9.09 4.00
CA ASP A 132 10.14 -9.78 3.33
C ASP A 132 10.23 -9.50 1.82
N SER A 133 9.37 -8.63 1.28
CA SER A 133 9.30 -8.22 -0.13
C SER A 133 8.90 -9.30 -1.13
N LYS A 134 8.53 -10.51 -0.68
CA LYS A 134 8.30 -11.66 -1.58
C LYS A 134 6.85 -11.86 -1.99
N ARG A 135 5.92 -11.23 -1.28
CA ARG A 135 4.48 -11.42 -1.47
C ARG A 135 3.83 -10.10 -1.79
N LEU A 136 2.74 -10.16 -2.54
CA LEU A 136 1.90 -9.02 -2.84
C LEU A 136 0.45 -9.34 -2.52
N ALA A 137 -0.21 -8.43 -1.83
CA ALA A 137 -1.65 -8.41 -1.62
C ALA A 137 -2.28 -7.17 -2.26
N TYR A 138 -3.53 -7.29 -2.69
CA TYR A 138 -4.32 -6.16 -3.20
C TYR A 138 -5.82 -6.46 -3.19
N LEU A 139 -6.63 -5.41 -3.29
CA LEU A 139 -8.09 -5.48 -3.34
C LEU A 139 -8.58 -5.24 -4.77
N GLY A 140 -9.27 -6.24 -5.31
CA GLY A 140 -9.91 -6.18 -6.62
C GLY A 140 -11.42 -6.36 -6.51
N SER A 141 -12.14 -5.95 -7.54
CA SER A 141 -13.57 -6.24 -7.69
C SER A 141 -13.89 -6.92 -9.01
N PHE A 142 -14.89 -7.79 -8.98
CA PHE A 142 -15.43 -8.45 -10.15
C PHE A 142 -16.88 -8.84 -9.90
N MET A 143 -17.77 -8.58 -10.87
CA MET A 143 -19.21 -8.83 -10.74
C MET A 143 -19.79 -8.20 -9.46
N ASN A 144 -19.40 -6.95 -9.18
CA ASN A 144 -19.89 -6.17 -8.04
C ASN A 144 -19.60 -6.80 -6.66
N ARG A 145 -18.51 -7.57 -6.55
CA ARG A 145 -18.01 -8.15 -5.30
C ARG A 145 -16.52 -7.83 -5.15
N TRP A 146 -16.11 -7.50 -3.94
CA TRP A 146 -14.71 -7.23 -3.60
C TRP A 146 -14.02 -8.49 -3.12
N PHE A 147 -12.73 -8.65 -3.39
CA PHE A 147 -11.92 -9.74 -2.87
C PHE A 147 -10.48 -9.28 -2.65
N CYS A 148 -9.81 -9.88 -1.67
CA CYS A 148 -8.38 -9.73 -1.49
C CYS A 148 -7.66 -10.79 -2.31
N THR A 149 -6.70 -10.39 -3.15
CA THR A 149 -5.80 -11.31 -3.83
C THR A 149 -4.48 -11.33 -3.08
N VAL A 150 -3.93 -12.52 -2.83
CA VAL A 150 -2.60 -12.71 -2.26
C VAL A 150 -1.84 -13.71 -3.11
N ASP A 151 -0.67 -13.33 -3.61
CA ASP A 151 0.18 -14.20 -4.44
C ASP A 151 -0.60 -14.82 -5.61
N GLU A 152 -1.32 -13.96 -6.35
CA GLU A 152 -2.12 -14.32 -7.54
C GLU A 152 -3.34 -15.22 -7.23
N ARG A 153 -3.67 -15.42 -5.94
CA ARG A 153 -4.84 -16.21 -5.50
C ARG A 153 -5.91 -15.31 -4.91
N GLU A 154 -7.08 -15.28 -5.55
CA GLU A 154 -8.24 -14.53 -5.07
C GLU A 154 -8.83 -15.22 -3.84
N GLY A 155 -9.11 -14.42 -2.81
CA GLY A 155 -9.87 -14.84 -1.64
C GLY A 155 -11.38 -14.91 -1.91
N THR A 156 -12.14 -15.19 -0.85
CA THR A 156 -13.60 -15.26 -0.94
C THR A 156 -14.19 -13.89 -1.31
N PRO A 157 -15.10 -13.81 -2.30
CA PRO A 157 -15.80 -12.57 -2.64
C PRO A 157 -16.67 -12.06 -1.48
N MET A 158 -16.61 -10.76 -1.22
CA MET A 158 -17.29 -10.04 -0.14
C MET A 158 -18.14 -8.90 -0.73
N ASN A 159 -19.08 -8.38 0.06
CA ASN A 159 -19.83 -7.19 -0.33
C ASN A 159 -18.97 -5.93 -0.22
N ASP A 160 -18.06 -5.89 0.74
CA ASP A 160 -17.14 -4.77 0.95
C ASP A 160 -15.86 -5.23 1.65
N ILE A 161 -14.76 -4.51 1.44
CA ILE A 161 -13.49 -4.71 2.15
C ILE A 161 -12.92 -3.34 2.49
N ARG A 162 -12.54 -3.14 3.76
CA ARG A 162 -11.91 -1.89 4.20
C ARG A 162 -10.53 -1.75 3.57
N THR A 163 -10.37 -0.71 2.75
CA THR A 163 -9.14 -0.42 2.01
C THR A 163 -7.93 -0.21 2.93
N ASP A 164 -8.15 0.35 4.12
CA ASP A 164 -7.12 0.69 5.10
C ASP A 164 -6.75 -0.46 6.07
N SER A 165 -7.30 -1.65 5.86
CA SER A 165 -7.18 -2.77 6.81
C SER A 165 -6.21 -3.88 6.38
N LEU A 166 -5.71 -3.85 5.14
CA LEU A 166 -4.80 -4.87 4.61
C LEU A 166 -3.44 -4.81 5.30
N ILE A 167 -3.06 -5.87 6.03
CA ILE A 167 -1.78 -5.89 6.75
C ILE A 167 -1.18 -7.28 6.86
N PHE A 168 0.08 -7.42 6.39
CA PHE A 168 0.86 -8.65 6.58
C PHE A 168 1.38 -8.78 8.00
N SER A 169 1.51 -10.02 8.48
CA SER A 169 2.21 -10.32 9.73
C SER A 169 3.68 -9.92 9.65
N PRO A 170 4.34 -9.63 10.78
CA PRO A 170 5.76 -9.27 10.80
C PRO A 170 6.69 -10.32 10.16
N ASP A 171 6.34 -11.61 10.23
CA ASP A 171 7.09 -12.69 9.56
C ASP A 171 6.65 -12.97 8.12
N SER A 172 5.79 -12.11 7.54
CA SER A 172 5.29 -12.18 6.16
C SER A 172 4.43 -13.40 5.82
N LYS A 173 4.07 -14.25 6.79
CA LYS A 173 3.34 -15.50 6.53
C LYS A 173 1.83 -15.32 6.44
N HIS A 174 1.29 -14.38 7.19
CA HIS A 174 -0.15 -14.20 7.31
C HIS A 174 -0.58 -12.83 6.76
N LEU A 175 -1.77 -12.75 6.20
CA LEU A 175 -2.41 -11.48 5.84
C LEU A 175 -3.73 -11.36 6.59
N ALA A 176 -3.98 -10.21 7.20
CA ALA A 176 -5.25 -9.88 7.83
C ALA A 176 -5.92 -8.67 7.16
N TYR A 177 -7.25 -8.65 7.15
CA TYR A 177 -8.05 -7.51 6.69
C TYR A 177 -9.48 -7.55 7.25
N MET A 178 -10.18 -6.42 7.19
CA MET A 178 -11.57 -6.30 7.61
C MET A 178 -12.50 -6.31 6.40
N ALA A 179 -13.49 -7.18 6.40
CA ALA A 179 -14.44 -7.32 5.31
C ALA A 179 -15.88 -7.37 5.80
N LYS A 180 -16.80 -6.97 4.95
CA LYS A 180 -18.24 -7.06 5.17
C LYS A 180 -18.85 -8.02 4.16
N ASP A 181 -19.64 -8.96 4.65
CA ASP A 181 -20.48 -9.81 3.82
C ASP A 181 -21.90 -9.72 4.36
N PHE A 182 -22.84 -9.35 3.49
CA PHE A 182 -24.19 -8.93 3.86
C PHE A 182 -24.20 -7.88 4.98
N ASN A 183 -24.72 -8.25 6.15
CA ASN A 183 -24.88 -7.35 7.31
C ASN A 183 -23.84 -7.61 8.41
N LYS A 184 -22.83 -8.46 8.16
CA LYS A 184 -21.83 -8.83 9.16
C LYS A 184 -20.44 -8.41 8.70
N TRP A 185 -19.67 -7.93 9.66
CA TRP A 185 -18.25 -7.66 9.55
C TRP A 185 -17.43 -8.83 10.07
N PHE A 186 -16.25 -9.01 9.48
CA PHE A 186 -15.29 -10.05 9.80
C PHE A 186 -13.90 -9.46 9.82
N VAL A 187 -13.07 -9.92 10.74
CA VAL A 187 -11.62 -9.93 10.54
C VAL A 187 -11.28 -11.23 9.81
N VAL A 188 -10.69 -11.11 8.62
CA VAL A 188 -10.32 -12.23 7.77
C VAL A 188 -8.82 -12.43 7.88
N ILE A 189 -8.37 -13.67 8.09
CA ILE A 189 -6.96 -14.03 8.14
C ILE A 189 -6.70 -15.18 7.16
N ASP A 190 -5.78 -14.98 6.22
CA ASP A 190 -5.45 -15.95 5.17
C ASP A 190 -6.68 -16.51 4.43
N ASN A 191 -7.60 -15.61 4.05
CA ASN A 191 -8.89 -15.92 3.42
C ASN A 191 -9.89 -16.70 4.30
N ASN A 192 -9.62 -16.87 5.60
CA ASN A 192 -10.56 -17.46 6.55
C ASN A 192 -11.26 -16.36 7.34
N LYS A 193 -12.60 -16.32 7.27
CA LYS A 193 -13.40 -15.41 8.10
C LYS A 193 -13.28 -15.81 9.58
N GLY A 194 -12.98 -14.83 10.43
CA GLY A 194 -13.08 -14.96 11.88
C GLY A 194 -14.53 -14.88 12.35
N ASN A 195 -14.73 -14.37 13.58
CA ASN A 195 -16.06 -14.19 14.15
C ASN A 195 -16.88 -13.13 13.39
N GLU A 196 -18.20 -13.25 13.52
CA GLU A 196 -19.16 -12.28 12.99
C GLU A 196 -19.37 -11.12 13.95
N TYR A 197 -19.35 -9.90 13.40
CA TYR A 197 -19.60 -8.68 14.15
C TYR A 197 -20.66 -7.83 13.45
N ASP A 198 -21.54 -7.19 14.23
CA ASP A 198 -22.53 -6.25 13.68
C ASP A 198 -21.88 -4.94 13.22
N TYR A 199 -20.81 -4.52 13.88
CA TYR A 199 -20.14 -3.26 13.62
C TYR A 199 -18.64 -3.33 13.94
N ILE A 200 -17.82 -2.77 13.04
CA ILE A 200 -16.43 -2.44 13.33
C ILE A 200 -16.27 -0.93 13.09
N PRO A 201 -15.87 -0.14 14.10
CA PRO A 201 -15.79 1.30 13.95
C PRO A 201 -14.73 1.70 12.89
N PRO A 202 -14.94 2.80 12.13
CA PRO A 202 -14.02 3.26 11.09
C PRO A 202 -12.59 3.53 11.57
N TRP A 203 -12.38 3.79 12.85
CA TRP A 203 -11.05 4.03 13.41
C TRP A 203 -10.40 2.76 14.02
N SER A 204 -11.10 1.63 14.02
CA SER A 204 -10.49 0.35 14.39
C SER A 204 -9.42 -0.04 13.38
N LYS A 205 -8.28 -0.52 13.89
CA LYS A 205 -7.15 -1.01 13.10
C LYS A 205 -6.73 -2.37 13.58
N ILE A 206 -6.40 -3.25 12.64
CA ILE A 206 -5.72 -4.51 12.93
C ILE A 206 -4.27 -4.20 13.26
N SER A 207 -3.76 -4.73 14.37
CA SER A 207 -2.35 -4.64 14.75
C SER A 207 -1.82 -6.03 15.07
N TRP A 208 -0.75 -6.45 14.41
CA TRP A 208 -0.04 -7.67 14.78
C TRP A 208 0.79 -7.42 16.04
N LEU A 209 0.49 -8.16 17.12
CA LEU A 209 1.26 -8.15 18.36
C LEU A 209 2.48 -9.07 18.28
N THR A 210 2.33 -10.19 17.56
CA THR A 210 3.38 -11.12 17.18
C THR A 210 3.08 -11.64 15.76
N SER A 211 3.93 -12.51 15.22
CA SER A 211 3.67 -13.17 13.93
C SER A 211 2.42 -14.05 13.88
N ASN A 212 1.88 -14.44 15.03
CA ASN A 212 0.73 -15.32 15.15
C ASN A 212 -0.38 -14.78 16.06
N LYS A 213 -0.28 -13.53 16.51
CA LYS A 213 -1.27 -12.89 17.37
C LYS A 213 -1.55 -11.48 16.89
N LEU A 214 -2.82 -11.13 16.74
CA LEU A 214 -3.27 -9.80 16.35
C LEU A 214 -4.31 -9.25 17.32
N SER A 215 -4.47 -7.94 17.31
CA SER A 215 -5.47 -7.23 18.08
C SER A 215 -6.21 -6.19 17.26
N TYR A 216 -7.45 -5.91 17.63
CA TYR A 216 -8.27 -4.84 17.05
C TYR A 216 -9.35 -4.40 18.05
N ILE A 217 -9.96 -3.24 17.79
CA ILE A 217 -10.97 -2.66 18.68
C ILE A 217 -12.36 -2.83 18.07
N LEU A 218 -13.36 -3.16 18.89
CA LEU A 218 -14.76 -3.22 18.49
C LEU A 218 -15.62 -2.32 19.39
N ILE A 219 -16.79 -1.96 18.87
CA ILE A 219 -17.88 -1.38 19.65
C ILE A 219 -19.11 -2.23 19.37
N ASP A 220 -19.77 -2.69 20.43
CA ASP A 220 -21.03 -3.42 20.31
C ASP A 220 -22.25 -2.48 20.25
N ILE A 221 -23.44 -3.08 20.14
CA ILE A 221 -24.71 -2.34 20.07
C ILE A 221 -25.06 -1.59 21.37
N SER A 222 -24.40 -1.91 22.48
CA SER A 222 -24.55 -1.25 23.78
C SER A 222 -23.58 -0.07 23.96
N ASN A 223 -22.72 0.19 22.96
CA ASN A 223 -21.59 1.13 23.00
C ASN A 223 -20.43 0.71 23.92
N ASP A 224 -20.33 -0.57 24.25
CA ASP A 224 -19.18 -1.08 25.00
C ASP A 224 -17.98 -1.28 24.06
N ILE A 225 -16.80 -0.86 24.52
CA ILE A 225 -15.55 -0.95 23.75
C ILE A 225 -14.80 -2.21 24.15
N TYR A 226 -14.45 -3.04 23.16
CA TYR A 226 -13.69 -4.26 23.37
C TYR A 226 -12.33 -4.17 22.66
N VAL A 227 -11.28 -4.61 23.35
CA VAL A 227 -10.02 -5.00 22.69
C VAL A 227 -10.08 -6.49 22.45
N ILE A 228 -10.10 -6.88 21.19
CA ILE A 228 -10.07 -8.28 20.78
C ILE A 228 -8.62 -8.66 20.51
N GLU A 229 -8.21 -9.82 21.00
CA GLU A 229 -6.95 -10.44 20.65
C GLU A 229 -7.21 -11.84 20.08
N GLU A 230 -6.68 -12.11 18.90
CA GLU A 230 -6.80 -13.41 18.25
C GLU A 230 -5.42 -14.04 18.07
N SER A 231 -5.31 -15.32 18.44
CA SER A 231 -4.10 -16.12 18.25
C SER A 231 -4.35 -17.19 17.19
N LEU A 232 -3.49 -17.23 16.19
CA LEU A 232 -3.47 -18.28 15.18
C LEU A 232 -2.94 -19.57 15.81
N LYS A 233 -3.70 -20.65 15.66
CA LYS A 233 -3.26 -21.98 16.08
C LYS A 233 -2.09 -22.39 15.18
N VAL A 234 -0.94 -22.66 15.79
CA VAL A 234 0.17 -23.34 15.09
C VAL A 234 -0.34 -24.74 14.72
N LYS A 235 -0.44 -25.03 13.43
CA LYS A 235 -0.68 -26.39 12.94
C LYS A 235 0.59 -27.22 13.05
#